data_AF-A0A2V8U2C7-F1
#
_entry.id   AF-A0A2V8U2C7-F1
#
_cell.length_a   1.000
_cell.length_b   1.000
_cell.length_c   1.000
_cell.angle_alpha   90.00
_cell.angle_beta   90.00
_cell.angle_gamma   90.00
#
_symmetry.space_group_name_H-M   'P 1'
#
loop_
_entity.id
_entity.type
_entity.pdbx_description
1 polymer ?
#
loop_
_entity_poly.entity_id
_entity_poly.type
_entity_poly.pdbx_seq_one_letter_code
_entity_poly.pdbx_strand_id
1 'polypeptide(L)' 'MPAPAHTKEPPTKALPLEERIRQRAHELYVERGNESGSELDDWLQAEEEILRAKEEARGGS' A
#
# COMPACT_ATOMS: atom_id res chain seq x y z
N MET A 1 -5.44 -21.40 14.47
CA MET A 1 -4.17 -20.65 14.45
C MET A 1 -4.50 -19.24 13.98
N PRO A 2 -4.34 -18.17 14.80
CA PRO A 2 -4.48 -16.82 14.28
C PRO A 2 -3.11 -16.31 13.77
N ALA A 3 -3.10 -15.73 12.56
CA ALA A 3 -1.95 -15.03 12.01
C ALA A 3 -1.60 -13.82 12.91
N PRO A 4 -0.32 -13.43 13.03
CA PRO A 4 0.09 -12.39 13.97
C PRO A 4 -0.50 -11.04 13.54
N ALA A 5 -1.39 -10.54 14.39
CA ALA A 5 -1.81 -9.14 14.42
C ALA A 5 -0.57 -8.27 14.59
N HIS A 6 -0.36 -7.34 13.67
CA HIS A 6 0.73 -6.38 13.75
C HIS A 6 0.48 -5.46 14.96
N THR A 7 1.23 -5.68 16.03
CA THR A 7 1.29 -4.76 17.17
C THR A 7 2.42 -3.75 16.99
N LYS A 8 2.12 -2.50 17.41
CA LYS A 8 2.98 -1.30 17.64
C LYS A 8 3.05 -0.40 16.39
N GLU A 9 2.54 0.84 16.38
CA GLU A 9 3.00 2.05 17.10
C GLU A 9 2.00 3.25 16.89
N PRO A 10 2.08 4.37 17.62
CA PRO A 10 0.99 5.34 17.80
C PRO A 10 0.71 6.24 16.57
N PRO A 11 -0.49 6.85 16.46
CA PRO A 11 -0.95 7.56 15.27
C PRO A 11 -0.35 8.97 15.18
N THR A 12 0.89 9.07 14.72
CA THR A 12 1.44 10.34 14.24
C THR A 12 1.02 10.58 12.79
N LYS A 13 -0.23 11.04 12.61
CA LYS A 13 -0.79 11.85 11.50
C LYS A 13 -0.64 11.39 10.03
N ALA A 14 0.06 10.31 9.71
CA ALA A 14 0.08 9.70 8.38
C ALA A 14 0.11 8.18 8.52
N LEU A 15 -0.67 7.47 7.70
CA LEU A 15 -0.61 6.01 7.64
C LEU A 15 0.84 5.57 7.33
N PRO A 16 1.32 4.46 7.93
CA PRO A 16 2.60 3.86 7.56
C PRO A 16 2.69 3.64 6.05
N LEU A 17 3.92 3.68 5.51
CA LEU A 17 4.14 3.50 4.08
C LEU A 17 3.55 2.16 3.59
N GLU A 18 3.81 1.07 4.31
CA GLU A 18 3.26 -0.25 4.01
C GLU A 18 1.72 -0.28 4.02
N GLU A 19 1.05 0.48 4.90
CA GLU A 19 -0.41 0.53 4.91
C GLU A 19 -0.97 1.24 3.67
N ARG A 20 -0.30 2.30 3.21
CA ARG A 20 -0.69 2.98 1.97
C ARG A 20 -0.50 2.07 0.75
N ILE A 21 0.59 1.32 0.72
CA ILE A 21 0.86 0.32 -0.33
C ILE A 21 -0.21 -0.78 -0.28
N ARG A 22 -0.54 -1.29 0.91
CA ARG A 22 -1.59 -2.31 1.08
C ARG A 22 -2.95 -1.82 0.59
N GLN A 23 -3.33 -0.59 0.95
CA GLN A 23 -4.59 0.02 0.52
C GLN A 23 -4.65 0.10 -1.01
N ARG A 24 -3.57 0.58 -1.63
CA ARG A 24 -3.48 0.74 -3.09
C ARG A 24 -3.46 -0.60 -3.82
N ALA A 25 -2.75 -1.61 -3.31
CA ALA A 25 -2.76 -2.96 -3.87
C ALA A 25 -4.15 -3.60 -3.82
N HIS A 26 -4.90 -3.37 -2.72
CA HIS A 26 -6.27 -3.84 -2.61
C HIS A 26 -7.21 -3.13 -3.59
N GLU A 27 -7.03 -1.82 -3.83
CA GLU A 27 -7.77 -1.11 -4.87
C GLU A 27 -7.50 -1.72 -6.26
N LEU A 28 -6.24 -1.95 -6.62
CA LEU A 28 -5.86 -2.59 -7.89
C LEU A 28 -6.48 -3.98 -8.06
N TYR A 29 -6.48 -4.78 -6.99
CA TYR A 29 -7.14 -6.07 -6.95
C TYR A 29 -8.65 -5.98 -7.23
N VAL A 30 -9.34 -5.02 -6.62
CA VAL A 30 -10.77 -4.79 -6.84
C VAL A 30 -11.03 -4.24 -8.25
N GLU A 31 -10.21 -3.31 -8.74
CA GLU A 31 -10.32 -2.71 -10.07
C GLU A 31 -10.16 -3.74 -11.20
N ARG A 32 -9.29 -4.75 -11.02
CA ARG A 32 -9.15 -5.88 -11.97
C ARG A 32 -10.36 -6.81 -11.98
N GLY A 33 -11.21 -6.77 -10.96
CA GLY A 33 -12.35 -7.68 -10.81
C GLY A 33 -12.07 -8.83 -9.84
N ASN A 34 -11.19 -8.61 -8.85
CA ASN A 34 -11.01 -9.52 -7.72
C ASN A 34 -10.45 -10.90 -8.14
N GLU A 35 -9.71 -10.95 -9.25
CA GLU A 35 -9.11 -12.16 -9.79
C GLU A 35 -7.88 -12.57 -8.96
N SER A 36 -7.79 -13.82 -8.53
CA SER A 36 -6.60 -14.33 -7.84
C SER A 36 -5.44 -14.54 -8.82
N GLY A 37 -4.20 -14.39 -8.35
CA GLY A 37 -2.98 -14.64 -9.12
C GLY A 37 -2.17 -13.39 -9.50
N SER A 38 -2.58 -12.20 -9.06
CA SER A 38 -1.82 -10.96 -9.30
C SER A 38 -1.62 -10.14 -8.03
N GLU A 39 -1.87 -10.71 -6.84
CA GLU A 39 -1.69 -9.99 -5.57
C GLU A 39 -0.27 -9.44 -5.39
N LEU A 40 0.74 -10.16 -5.90
CA LEU A 40 2.13 -9.72 -5.86
C LEU A 40 2.39 -8.57 -6.82
N ASP A 41 1.89 -8.65 -8.05
CA ASP A 41 1.98 -7.58 -9.05
C ASP A 41 1.24 -6.32 -8.58
N ASP A 42 0.02 -6.47 -8.05
CA ASP A 42 -0.78 -5.38 -7.46
C ASP A 42 0.00 -4.69 -6.32
N TRP A 43 0.71 -5.48 -5.50
CA TRP A 43 1.51 -4.96 -4.40
C TRP A 43 2.76 -4.20 -4.87
N LEU A 44 3.49 -4.73 -5.86
CA LEU A 44 4.65 -4.06 -6.44
C LEU A 44 4.27 -2.77 -7.17
N GLN A 45 3.16 -2.80 -7.92
CA GLN A 45 2.63 -1.62 -8.59
C GLN A 45 2.22 -0.54 -7.58
N ALA A 46 1.52 -0.94 -6.52
CA ALA A 46 1.17 -0.04 -5.42
C ALA A 46 2.40 0.56 -4.72
N GLU A 47 3.47 -0.21 -4.53
CA GLU A 47 4.72 0.29 -3.96
C GLU A 47 5.33 1.39 -4.84
N GLU A 48 5.46 1.13 -6.14
CA GLU A 48 6.01 2.10 -7.10
C GLU A 48 5.19 3.40 -7.12
N GLU A 49 3.85 3.30 -7.21
CA GLU A 49 2.97 4.47 -7.22
C GLU A 49 3.10 5.32 -5.94
N ILE A 50 3.16 4.68 -4.78
CA ILE A 50 3.25 5.39 -3.50
C ILE A 50 4.64 6.01 -3.30
N LEU A 51 5.71 5.34 -3.73
CA LEU A 51 7.07 5.88 -3.70
C LEU A 51 7.20 7.09 -4.63
N ARG A 52 6.69 6.99 -5.86
CA ARG A 52 6.66 8.08 -6.83
C ARG A 52 5.90 9.29 -6.30
N ALA A 53 4.71 9.08 -5.73
CA ALA A 53 3.92 10.15 -5.12
C ALA A 53 4.64 10.81 -3.93
N LYS A 54 5.45 10.06 -3.18
CA LYS A 54 6.24 10.59 -2.06
C LYS A 54 7.41 11.44 -2.55
N GLU A 55 8.04 11.07 -3.66
CA GLU A 55 9.09 11.87 -4.29
C GLU A 55 8.54 13.17 -4.88
N GLU A 56 7.40 13.12 -5.58
CA GLU A 56 6.73 14.30 -6.13
C GLU A 56 6.28 15.27 -5.02
N ALA A 57 5.71 14.75 -3.93
CA ALA A 57 5.32 15.56 -2.77
C ALA A 57 6.51 16.23 -2.06
N ARG A 58 7.73 15.73 -2.28
CA ARG A 58 8.96 16.28 -1.70
C ARG A 58 9.70 17.24 -2.64
N GLY A 59 9.47 17.13 -3.95
CA GLY A 59 10.08 17.98 -5.00
C GLY A 59 9.24 19.19 -5.41
N GLY A 60 7.95 19.23 -5.07
CA GLY A 60 7.08 20.40 -5.29
C GLY A 60 7.15 21.40 -4.13
N SER A 61 8.19 22.23 -4.08
CA SER A 61 8.25 23.44 -3.23
C SER A 61 8.83 24.60 -4.02
#